data_AF-A0A970KS63-F1
#
_entry.id   AF-A0A970KS63-F1
#
_cell.length_a   1.000
_cell.length_b   1.000
_cell.length_c   1.000
_cell.angle_alpha   90.00
_cell.angle_beta   90.00
_cell.angle_gamma   90.00
#
_symmetry.space_group_name_H-M   'P 1'
#
loop_
_entity.id
_entity.type
_entity.pdbx_description
1 polymer ?
#
loop_
_entity_poly.entity_id
_entity_poly.type
_entity_poly.pdbx_seq_one_letter_code
_entity_poly.pdbx_strand_id
1 'polypeptide(L)'
;MPVSASGKPQAVLELPAGLVAETPALWIPSARTLSWRLRVAEPGEGVIGIRIGEARYEKALASPRPLVRRSPVRPGRSWIAQFVYPAEPPLPADGVLSEIAFDLRPATVALPGWTVREMLGVPAWMTVFFLFSILFAFALRKPFGVTF
;
A
#
# COMPACT_ATOMS: atom_id res chain seq x y z
N MET A 1 -14.76 -9.25 25.97
CA MET A 1 -14.91 -7.97 25.23
C MET A 1 -16.37 -7.82 24.84
N PRO A 2 -17.02 -6.66 24.99
CA PRO A 2 -18.41 -6.50 24.59
C PRO A 2 -18.46 -6.44 23.05
N VAL A 3 -18.68 -7.60 22.46
CA VAL A 3 -18.94 -7.76 21.04
C VAL A 3 -20.37 -7.31 20.81
N SER A 4 -20.62 -6.38 19.88
CA SER A 4 -21.99 -6.05 19.48
C SER A 4 -22.68 -7.32 18.97
N ALA A 5 -24.02 -7.42 19.02
CA ALA A 5 -24.75 -8.66 18.67
C ALA A 5 -24.40 -9.25 17.26
N SER A 6 -23.73 -8.47 16.40
CA SER A 6 -23.23 -8.82 15.07
C SER A 6 -21.78 -9.33 15.00
N GLY A 7 -21.04 -9.48 16.10
CA GLY A 7 -19.61 -9.84 16.03
C GLY A 7 -18.67 -8.66 15.76
N LYS A 8 -19.21 -7.45 15.52
CA LYS A 8 -18.44 -6.28 15.12
C LYS A 8 -17.63 -5.71 16.30
N PRO A 9 -16.30 -5.54 16.17
CA PRO A 9 -15.50 -4.87 17.18
C PRO A 9 -15.84 -3.38 17.24
N GLN A 10 -15.84 -2.82 18.46
CA GLN A 10 -15.98 -1.38 18.66
C GLN A 10 -14.64 -0.71 18.30
N ALA A 11 -14.65 0.04 17.19
CA ALA A 11 -13.50 0.77 16.71
C ALA A 11 -13.87 2.22 16.40
N VAL A 12 -12.99 3.15 16.75
CA VAL A 12 -13.11 4.57 16.44
C VAL A 12 -11.96 4.98 15.55
N LEU A 13 -12.27 5.72 14.48
CA LEU A 13 -11.29 6.27 13.56
C LEU A 13 -11.06 7.75 13.90
N GLU A 14 -9.81 8.08 14.18
CA GLU A 14 -9.34 9.43 14.49
C GLU A 14 -8.63 9.96 13.25
N LEU A 15 -9.25 10.93 12.56
CA LEU A 15 -8.74 11.47 11.31
C LEU A 15 -8.02 12.82 11.56
N PRO A 16 -6.85 13.04 10.93
CA PRO A 16 -6.21 14.35 10.96
C PRO A 16 -7.00 15.35 10.09
N ALA A 17 -6.68 16.64 10.24
CA ALA A 17 -7.22 17.68 9.38
C ALA A 17 -6.97 17.35 7.89
N GLY A 18 -7.95 17.66 7.05
CA GLY A 18 -7.87 17.37 5.61
C GLY A 18 -8.30 15.95 5.20
N LEU A 19 -8.71 15.07 6.14
CA LEU A 19 -9.37 13.80 5.82
C LEU A 19 -10.80 13.74 6.33
N VAL A 20 -11.66 13.12 5.52
CA VAL A 20 -13.06 12.87 5.86
C VAL A 20 -13.38 11.40 5.61
N ALA A 21 -14.00 10.74 6.58
CA ALA A 21 -14.62 9.44 6.39
C ALA A 21 -15.95 9.63 5.66
N GLU A 22 -16.06 9.10 4.44
CA GLU A 22 -17.28 9.16 3.62
C GLU A 22 -18.32 8.12 4.08
N THR A 23 -17.86 7.06 4.73
CA THR A 23 -18.71 5.95 5.18
C THR A 23 -18.46 5.62 6.65
N PRO A 24 -19.48 5.13 7.38
CA PRO A 24 -19.24 4.47 8.66
C PRO A 24 -18.39 3.20 8.45
N ALA A 25 -17.86 2.67 9.55
CA ALA A 25 -17.04 1.45 9.53
C ALA A 25 -17.85 0.25 8.99
N LEU A 26 -17.40 -0.33 7.88
CA LEU A 26 -17.93 -1.58 7.34
C LEU A 26 -17.21 -2.76 7.99
N TRP A 27 -17.96 -3.67 8.62
CA TRP A 27 -17.41 -4.90 9.19
C TRP A 27 -17.58 -6.06 8.23
N ILE A 28 -16.50 -6.77 7.94
CA ILE A 28 -16.46 -7.96 7.08
C ILE A 28 -16.04 -9.16 7.96
N PRO A 29 -17.00 -9.92 8.52
CA PRO A 29 -16.70 -10.97 9.51
C PRO A 29 -15.78 -12.08 8.97
N SER A 30 -15.97 -12.48 7.71
CA SER A 30 -15.19 -13.54 7.07
C SER A 30 -13.71 -13.21 6.94
N ALA A 31 -13.38 -11.94 6.70
CA ALA A 31 -12.02 -11.43 6.60
C ALA A 31 -11.47 -10.90 7.94
N ARG A 32 -12.34 -10.76 8.95
CA ARG A 32 -12.06 -10.05 10.22
C ARG A 32 -11.56 -8.62 10.00
N THR A 33 -12.12 -7.94 9.01
CA THR A 33 -11.66 -6.61 8.55
C THR A 33 -12.71 -5.54 8.84
N LEU A 34 -12.25 -4.41 9.39
CA LEU A 34 -12.99 -3.16 9.38
C LEU A 34 -12.48 -2.27 8.24
N SER A 35 -13.38 -1.74 7.42
CA SER A 35 -13.05 -0.88 6.30
C SER A 35 -13.77 0.46 6.38
N TRP A 36 -13.06 1.52 6.01
CA TRP A 36 -13.59 2.87 5.87
C TRP A 36 -13.21 3.42 4.50
N ARG A 37 -14.14 4.14 3.89
CA ARG A 37 -13.83 4.93 2.70
C ARG A 37 -13.45 6.34 3.13
N LEU A 38 -12.24 6.75 2.80
CA LEU A 38 -11.68 8.05 3.15
C LEU A 38 -11.53 8.92 1.91
N ARG A 39 -11.87 10.20 2.04
CA ARG A 39 -11.57 11.22 1.04
C ARG A 39 -10.59 12.23 1.61
N VAL A 40 -9.61 12.59 0.78
CA VAL A 40 -8.73 13.72 1.02
C VAL A 40 -9.51 14.99 0.67
N ALA A 41 -9.82 15.79 1.69
CA ALA A 41 -10.36 17.13 1.52
C ALA A 41 -9.24 18.14 1.21
N GLU A 42 -8.10 17.99 1.87
CA GLU A 42 -6.93 18.87 1.70
C GLU A 42 -5.63 18.06 1.64
N PRO A 43 -4.68 18.39 0.74
CA PRO A 43 -3.37 17.75 0.72
C PRO A 43 -2.57 18.07 1.98
N GLY A 44 -2.04 17.03 2.63
CA GLY A 44 -1.21 17.18 3.81
C GLY A 44 -0.53 15.88 4.23
N GLU A 45 0.26 15.97 5.28
CA GLU A 45 0.82 14.84 6.00
C GLU A 45 0.12 14.75 7.36
N GLY A 46 -0.04 13.54 7.87
CA GLY A 46 -0.70 13.34 9.15
C GLY A 46 -0.66 11.90 9.62
N VAL A 47 -1.24 11.66 10.78
CA VAL A 47 -1.36 10.33 11.37
C VAL A 47 -2.83 10.01 11.53
N ILE A 48 -3.25 8.88 10.99
CA ILE A 48 -4.58 8.32 11.24
C ILE A 48 -4.48 7.47 12.51
N GLY A 49 -5.32 7.78 13.50
CA GLY A 49 -5.46 6.99 14.72
C GLY A 49 -6.60 5.98 14.58
N ILE A 50 -6.38 4.76 15.07
CA ILE A 50 -7.41 3.72 15.15
C ILE A 50 -7.45 3.23 16.59
N ARG A 51 -8.58 3.38 17.26
CA ARG A 51 -8.78 2.93 18.63
C ARG A 51 -9.74 1.76 18.67
N ILE A 52 -9.31 0.65 19.27
CA ILE A 52 -10.11 -0.58 19.41
C ILE A 52 -10.04 -0.99 20.88
N GLY A 53 -11.15 -0.83 21.60
CA GLY A 53 -11.14 -0.90 23.07
C GLY A 53 -10.16 0.14 23.66
N GLU A 54 -9.24 -0.32 24.51
CA GLU A 54 -8.19 0.49 25.13
C GLU A 54 -6.94 0.67 24.24
N ALA A 55 -6.80 -0.12 23.18
CA ALA A 55 -5.62 -0.08 22.31
C ALA A 55 -5.74 1.03 21.26
N ARG A 56 -4.68 1.82 21.10
CA ARG A 56 -4.55 2.85 20.06
C ARG A 56 -3.43 2.48 19.09
N TYR A 57 -3.76 2.51 17.81
CA TYR A 57 -2.84 2.28 16.70
C TYR A 57 -2.77 3.51 15.84
N GLU A 58 -1.64 3.68 15.16
CA GLU A 58 -1.38 4.83 14.30
C GLU A 58 -0.96 4.37 12.92
N LYS A 59 -1.33 5.12 11.89
CA LYS A 59 -0.84 4.92 10.54
C LYS A 59 -0.42 6.25 9.94
N ALA A 60 0.81 6.29 9.44
CA ALA A 60 1.31 7.46 8.74
C ALA A 60 0.56 7.63 7.40
N LEU A 61 0.13 8.86 7.13
CA LEU A 61 -0.49 9.24 5.86
C LEU A 61 0.30 10.39 5.23
N ALA A 62 0.62 10.20 3.95
CA ALA A 62 1.09 11.26 3.07
C ALA A 62 0.12 11.41 1.88
N SER A 63 -0.68 12.47 1.90
CA SER A 63 -1.62 12.85 0.83
C SER A 63 -0.85 13.25 -0.46
N PRO A 64 -1.47 13.48 -1.64
CA PRO A 64 -0.76 13.51 -2.92
C PRO A 64 0.19 14.70 -3.05
N ARG A 65 1.44 14.45 -2.68
CA ARG A 65 2.64 15.11 -3.17
C ARG A 65 3.39 14.13 -4.09
N PRO A 66 4.05 14.60 -5.16
CA PRO A 66 4.58 13.75 -6.23
C PRO A 66 5.65 12.74 -5.77
N LEU A 67 6.35 13.01 -4.66
CA LEU A 67 7.45 12.18 -4.16
C LEU A 67 7.46 12.17 -2.63
N VAL A 68 6.53 11.44 -2.00
CA VAL A 68 6.58 11.20 -0.54
C VAL A 68 6.53 9.70 -0.27
N ARG A 69 7.36 9.26 0.69
CA ARG A 69 7.40 7.88 1.18
C ARG A 69 6.02 7.53 1.75
N ARG A 70 5.37 6.54 1.14
CA ARG A 70 4.08 5.99 1.57
C ARG A 70 4.28 4.56 2.00
N SER A 71 3.77 4.17 3.16
CA SER A 71 3.60 2.76 3.50
C SER A 71 2.17 2.36 3.19
N PRO A 72 1.89 1.67 2.07
CA PRO A 72 0.53 1.20 1.80
C PRO A 72 0.06 0.25 2.89
N VAL A 73 0.98 -0.54 3.46
CA VAL A 73 0.69 -1.52 4.51
C VAL A 73 1.57 -1.24 5.72
N ARG A 74 1.00 -1.31 6.92
CA ARG A 74 1.72 -1.39 8.19
C ARG A 74 1.47 -2.80 8.76
N PRO A 75 2.42 -3.73 8.57
CA PRO A 75 2.23 -5.11 8.98
C PRO A 75 2.41 -5.28 10.50
N GLY A 76 1.95 -6.42 11.01
CA GLY A 76 2.38 -6.96 12.30
C GLY A 76 3.85 -7.41 12.27
N ARG A 77 4.31 -8.11 13.31
CA ARG A 77 5.68 -8.67 13.38
C ARG A 77 5.86 -9.85 12.42
N SER A 78 6.05 -9.57 11.14
CA SER A 78 6.59 -10.52 10.16
C SER A 78 7.87 -9.94 9.57
N TRP A 79 8.99 -10.65 9.71
CA TRP A 79 10.29 -10.16 9.24
C TRP A 79 10.31 -10.00 7.73
N ILE A 80 9.65 -10.93 7.03
CA ILE A 80 9.46 -10.87 5.58
C ILE A 80 8.59 -9.66 5.21
N ALA A 81 7.48 -9.45 5.92
CA ALA A 81 6.60 -8.30 5.65
C ALA A 81 7.30 -6.96 5.96
N GLN A 82 8.13 -6.90 6.99
CA GLN A 82 8.91 -5.71 7.33
C GLN A 82 9.97 -5.39 6.27
N PHE A 83 10.54 -6.41 5.63
CA PHE A 83 11.44 -6.21 4.50
C PHE A 83 10.71 -5.65 3.27
N VAL A 84 9.48 -6.12 3.01
CA VAL A 84 8.63 -5.63 1.91
C VAL A 84 8.07 -4.23 2.19
N TYR A 85 7.70 -3.94 3.43
CA TYR A 85 7.11 -2.67 3.88
C TYR A 85 7.90 -2.03 5.03
N PRO A 86 9.16 -1.59 4.79
CA PRO A 86 10.01 -1.03 5.84
C PRO A 86 9.62 0.42 6.22
N ALA A 87 8.55 0.94 5.63
CA ALA A 87 8.22 2.35 5.72
C ALA A 87 7.71 2.78 7.10
N GLU A 88 7.06 1.87 7.83
CA GLU A 88 6.58 2.09 9.19
C GLU A 88 7.11 0.99 10.12
N PRO A 89 7.31 1.26 11.43
CA PRO A 89 7.60 0.21 12.39
C PRO A 89 6.40 -0.77 12.47
N PRO A 90 6.64 -2.05 12.78
CA PRO A 90 5.57 -3.03 12.86
C PRO A 90 4.58 -2.68 13.98
N LEU A 91 3.37 -3.25 13.90
CA LEU A 91 2.40 -3.12 14.99
C LEU A 91 2.89 -3.85 16.26
N PRO A 92 2.47 -3.39 17.47
CA PRO A 92 2.78 -4.06 18.73
C PRO A 92 2.37 -5.54 18.73
N ALA A 93 3.19 -6.40 19.32
CA ALA A 93 3.03 -7.85 19.27
C ALA A 93 1.83 -8.37 20.09
N ASP A 94 1.50 -7.64 21.14
CA ASP A 94 0.41 -7.85 22.08
C ASP A 94 -0.90 -7.17 21.64
N GLY A 95 -0.89 -6.55 20.45
CA GLY A 95 -2.04 -5.85 19.90
C GLY A 95 -3.10 -6.78 19.30
N VAL A 96 -4.34 -6.30 19.28
CA VAL A 96 -5.49 -6.99 18.65
C VAL A 96 -5.52 -6.87 17.12
N LEU A 97 -4.65 -6.03 16.56
CA LEU A 97 -4.63 -5.71 15.14
C LEU A 97 -3.40 -6.30 14.47
N SER A 98 -3.59 -7.06 13.39
CA SER A 98 -2.51 -7.70 12.65
C SER A 98 -1.97 -6.86 11.48
N GLU A 99 -2.76 -5.94 10.93
CA GLU A 99 -2.40 -5.15 9.76
C GLU A 99 -3.26 -3.88 9.63
N ILE A 100 -2.64 -2.78 9.17
CA ILE A 100 -3.37 -1.60 8.67
C ILE A 100 -2.93 -1.34 7.22
N ALA A 101 -3.87 -1.36 6.28
CA ALA A 101 -3.59 -1.15 4.85
C ALA A 101 -4.43 -0.03 4.25
N PHE A 102 -3.84 0.71 3.31
CA PHE A 102 -4.55 1.55 2.36
C PHE A 102 -4.76 0.78 1.06
N ASP A 103 -6.01 0.65 0.63
CA ASP A 103 -6.34 0.16 -0.70
C ASP A 103 -6.09 1.28 -1.73
N LEU A 104 -4.85 1.36 -2.19
CA LEU A 104 -4.42 2.32 -3.19
C LEU A 104 -4.49 1.66 -4.56
N ARG A 105 -5.16 2.32 -5.51
CA ARG A 105 -5.06 1.94 -6.92
C ARG A 105 -3.60 2.06 -7.38
N PRO A 106 -3.05 1.05 -8.08
CA PRO A 106 -1.70 1.13 -8.63
C PRO A 106 -1.56 2.37 -9.51
N ALA A 107 -0.50 3.15 -9.30
CA ALA A 107 -0.18 4.24 -10.19
C ALA A 107 0.23 3.65 -11.56
N THR A 108 -0.52 3.98 -12.60
CA THR A 108 -0.11 3.70 -13.97
C THR A 108 0.93 4.72 -14.40
N VAL A 109 2.15 4.26 -14.70
CA VAL A 109 3.14 5.09 -15.39
C VAL A 109 2.72 5.17 -16.86
N ALA A 110 2.01 6.24 -17.21
CA ALA A 110 1.75 6.57 -18.60
C ALA A 110 2.94 7.39 -19.13
N LEU A 111 3.68 6.85 -20.08
CA LEU A 111 4.58 7.66 -20.91
C LEU A 111 3.72 8.39 -21.95
N PRO A 112 3.94 9.69 -22.22
CA PRO A 112 3.18 10.42 -23.23
C PRO A 112 3.24 9.69 -24.59
N GLY A 113 2.07 9.26 -25.10
CA GLY A 113 1.93 8.54 -26.37
C GLY A 113 2.06 7.01 -26.30
N TRP A 114 2.31 6.43 -25.13
CA TRP A 114 2.59 4.99 -24.98
C TRP A 114 1.72 4.36 -23.88
N THR A 115 0.43 4.14 -24.16
CA THR A 115 -0.38 3.15 -23.41
C THR A 115 -0.11 1.76 -23.97
N VAL A 116 1.11 1.25 -23.77
CA VAL A 116 1.53 -0.08 -24.27
C VAL A 116 0.95 -1.19 -23.39
N ARG A 117 -0.38 -1.22 -23.24
CA ARG A 117 -1.11 -2.29 -22.59
C ARG A 117 -1.60 -3.35 -23.59
N GLU A 118 -1.46 -3.09 -24.90
CA GLU A 118 -2.21 -3.84 -25.90
C GLU A 118 -1.37 -4.60 -26.93
N MET A 119 -0.04 -4.37 -27.01
CA MET A 119 0.74 -4.97 -28.11
C MET A 119 1.08 -6.46 -27.91
N LEU A 120 1.20 -6.94 -26.67
CA LEU A 120 1.63 -8.31 -26.33
C LEU A 120 0.97 -8.90 -25.05
N GLY A 121 -0.01 -8.21 -24.45
CA GLY A 121 -0.63 -8.64 -23.19
C GLY A 121 0.26 -8.51 -21.94
N VAL A 122 1.43 -7.87 -22.05
CA VAL A 122 2.38 -7.60 -20.95
C VAL A 122 2.57 -6.09 -20.71
N PRO A 123 2.85 -5.66 -19.46
CA PRO A 123 3.11 -4.25 -19.14
C PRO A 123 4.26 -3.64 -19.95
N ALA A 124 4.09 -2.39 -20.42
CA ALA A 124 5.06 -1.64 -21.23
C ALA A 124 6.52 -1.68 -20.71
N TRP A 125 6.68 -1.53 -19.40
CA TRP A 125 8.00 -1.52 -18.76
C TRP A 125 8.72 -2.86 -18.91
N MET A 126 8.00 -3.99 -18.94
CA MET A 126 8.58 -5.30 -19.17
C MET A 126 9.11 -5.40 -20.60
N THR A 127 8.35 -4.94 -21.59
CA THR A 127 8.80 -4.94 -23.00
C THR A 127 10.08 -4.13 -23.17
N VAL A 128 10.11 -2.93 -22.60
CA VAL A 128 11.31 -2.07 -22.62
C VAL A 128 12.48 -2.76 -21.91
N PHE A 129 12.27 -3.30 -20.72
CA PHE A 129 13.30 -4.04 -19.97
C PHE A 129 13.87 -5.22 -20.77
N PHE A 130 13.02 -6.04 -21.38
CA PHE A 130 13.45 -7.19 -22.18
C PHE A 130 14.21 -6.76 -23.44
N LEU A 131 13.73 -5.73 -24.14
CA LEU A 131 14.41 -5.22 -25.33
C LEU A 131 15.81 -4.69 -24.98
N PHE A 132 15.92 -3.89 -23.92
CA PHE A 132 17.21 -3.41 -23.43
C PHE A 132 18.10 -4.55 -22.95
N SER A 133 17.55 -5.56 -22.27
CA SER A 133 18.32 -6.73 -21.81
C SER A 133 18.94 -7.50 -22.98
N ILE A 134 18.17 -7.71 -24.05
CA ILE A 134 18.66 -8.35 -25.29
C ILE A 134 19.72 -7.47 -25.95
N LEU A 135 19.46 -6.15 -26.06
CA LEU A 135 20.40 -5.21 -26.65
C LEU A 135 21.73 -5.19 -25.89
N PHE A 136 21.68 -5.17 -24.55
CA PHE A 136 22.85 -5.26 -23.69
C PHE A 136 23.56 -6.60 -23.82
N ALA A 137 22.83 -7.72 -23.89
CA ALA A 137 23.45 -9.03 -24.10
C ALA A 137 24.27 -9.06 -25.41
N PHE A 138 23.76 -8.48 -26.49
CA PHE A 138 24.49 -8.37 -27.76
C PHE A 138 25.62 -7.33 -27.73
N ALA A 139 25.41 -6.18 -27.09
CA ALA A 139 26.43 -5.14 -26.97
C ALA A 139 27.61 -5.62 -26.11
N LEU A 140 27.32 -6.37 -25.05
CA LEU A 140 28.31 -6.91 -24.11
C LEU A 140 28.91 -8.23 -24.64
N ARG A 141 28.32 -8.89 -25.63
CA ARG A 141 28.86 -10.13 -26.22
C ARG A 141 30.35 -10.03 -26.59
N LYS A 142 30.75 -8.96 -27.28
CA LYS A 142 32.13 -8.72 -27.73
C LYS A 142 33.11 -8.44 -26.58
N PRO A 143 32.87 -7.49 -25.68
CA PRO A 143 33.79 -7.22 -24.58
C PRO A 143 33.92 -8.39 -23.59
N PHE A 144 32.91 -9.27 -23.48
CA PHE A 144 32.96 -10.45 -22.61
C PHE A 144 33.42 -11.74 -23.30
N GLY A 145 33.83 -11.70 -24.58
CA GLY A 145 34.44 -12.84 -25.27
C GLY A 145 33.51 -14.05 -25.46
N VAL A 146 32.19 -13.85 -25.49
CA VAL A 146 31.22 -14.94 -25.62
C VAL A 146 31.13 -15.39 -27.09
N THR A 147 31.74 -16.54 -27.40
CA THR A 147 31.61 -17.27 -28.67
C THR A 147 30.59 -18.40 -28.51
N PHE A 148 29.63 -18.50 -29.45
CA PHE A 148 28.69 -19.62 -29.56
C PHE A 148 29.31 -20.76 -30.35
#